data_AF-A0A660XW65-F1
#
_entry.id   AF-A0A660XW65-F1
#
_cell.length_a   1.000
_cell.length_b   1.000
_cell.length_c   1.000
_cell.angle_alpha   90.00
_cell.angle_beta   90.00
_cell.angle_gamma   90.00
#
_symmetry.space_group_name_H-M   'P 1'
#
loop_
_entity.id
_entity.type
_entity.pdbx_description
1 polymer ?
#
loop_
_entity_poly.entity_id
_entity_poly.type
_entity_poly.pdbx_seq_one_letter_code
_entity_poly.pdbx_strand_id
1 'polypeptide(L)'
;MSRKARRKSGLALCLAAVVLVALDLFLAGDRGQRKAFIPRDAGALPPKKSVVAIVRSDDPELPDPSPPDAILTYEQVDAIVKRAISLDTSERRLDKVIEPGDWVVIKPNIVTCTPIRDNYLGMGNNGERHKGQVTDLRVVKSVIDYLVHMEHPPRRITIAEGGAEWRNLSDPRRDPRQTEDGWTVHWPEFGNLSYVDIVDEFDGVNGVKVDIVDLNYDDWVDANGVIRGNGPPIPVPDPNHTGITWLQRPEGYYVSKTLLECDKLINIPVMKTHDIPGVTLIFKNYVGTFMQRAYGQTDNSKMLLHKYA
;
A
#
# COMPACT_ATOMS: atom_id res chain seq x y z
N MET A 1 48.09 47.00 -2.05
CA MET A 1 46.67 47.21 -1.64
C MET A 1 46.60 48.14 -0.43
N SER A 2 45.81 49.22 -0.49
CA SER A 2 45.70 50.17 0.63
C SER A 2 45.01 49.53 1.85
N ARG A 3 45.32 50.01 3.07
CA ARG A 3 44.67 49.55 4.32
C ARG A 3 43.15 49.59 4.25
N LYS A 4 42.56 50.54 3.49
CA LYS A 4 41.11 50.61 3.25
C LYS A 4 40.59 49.45 2.39
N ALA A 5 41.36 48.99 1.40
CA ALA A 5 40.97 47.86 0.57
C ALA A 5 40.96 46.54 1.36
N ARG A 6 41.99 46.27 2.20
CA ARG A 6 42.01 45.08 3.08
C ARG A 6 40.86 45.06 4.08
N ARG A 7 40.48 46.22 4.62
CA ARG A 7 39.38 46.33 5.59
C ARG A 7 38.02 46.09 4.95
N LYS A 8 37.82 46.55 3.71
CA LYS A 8 36.61 46.25 2.90
C LYS A 8 36.52 44.78 2.52
N SER A 9 37.63 44.16 2.11
CA SER A 9 37.68 42.72 1.80
C SER A 9 37.41 41.86 3.02
N GLY A 10 37.96 42.21 4.19
CA GLY A 10 37.69 41.49 5.44
C GLY A 10 36.23 41.59 5.88
N LEU A 11 35.60 42.77 5.74
CA LEU A 11 34.18 42.95 6.05
C LEU A 11 33.28 42.13 5.12
N ALA A 12 33.60 42.11 3.81
CA ALA A 12 32.86 41.31 2.84
C ALA A 12 32.96 39.80 3.10
N LEU A 13 34.15 39.31 3.48
CA LEU A 13 34.37 37.92 3.87
C LEU A 13 33.61 37.55 5.15
N CYS A 14 33.61 38.42 6.16
CA CYS A 14 32.80 38.22 7.36
C CYS A 14 31.30 38.18 7.04
N LEU A 15 30.82 39.08 6.18
CA LEU A 15 29.40 39.10 5.80
C LEU A 15 29.01 37.84 5.04
N ALA A 16 29.85 37.37 4.11
CA ALA A 16 29.65 36.12 3.39
C ALA A 16 29.64 34.91 4.34
N ALA A 17 30.55 34.87 5.32
CA ALA A 17 30.57 33.81 6.32
C ALA A 17 29.30 33.80 7.19
N VAL A 18 28.82 34.97 7.61
CA VAL A 18 27.57 35.09 8.38
C VAL A 18 26.36 34.65 7.56
N VAL A 19 26.29 35.03 6.28
CA VAL A 19 25.22 34.59 5.38
C VAL A 19 25.25 33.08 5.19
N LEU A 20 26.43 32.47 5.00
CA LEU A 20 26.56 31.02 4.87
C LEU A 20 26.12 30.27 6.14
N VAL A 21 26.50 30.77 7.32
CA VAL A 21 26.06 30.19 8.60
C VAL A 21 24.55 30.36 8.81
N ALA A 22 23.99 31.52 8.47
CA ALA A 22 22.55 31.74 8.54
C ALA A 22 21.78 30.85 7.56
N LEU A 23 22.31 30.65 6.34
CA LEU A 23 21.74 29.74 5.35
C LEU A 23 21.79 28.30 5.84
N ASP A 24 22.91 27.87 6.44
CA ASP A 24 23.07 26.53 7.01
C ASP A 24 22.09 26.31 8.18
N LEU A 25 21.93 27.29 9.08
CA LEU A 25 20.96 27.22 10.17
C LEU A 25 19.51 27.20 9.67
N PHE A 26 19.19 27.97 8.63
CA PHE A 26 17.85 28.00 8.03
C PHE A 26 17.52 26.69 7.30
N LEU A 27 18.49 26.16 6.54
CA LEU A 27 18.37 24.87 5.86
C LEU A 27 18.45 23.68 6.84
N ALA A 28 19.12 23.83 7.98
CA ALA A 28 19.15 22.84 9.05
C ALA A 28 17.84 22.83 9.85
N GLY A 29 17.15 23.97 9.98
CA GLY A 29 15.82 24.07 10.57
C GLY A 29 14.74 23.33 9.77
N ASP A 30 14.93 23.18 8.47
CA ASP A 30 14.04 22.42 7.56
C ASP A 30 14.39 20.92 7.49
N ARG A 31 15.43 20.47 8.22
CA ARG A 31 15.54 19.06 8.64
C ARG A 31 14.56 18.85 9.80
N GLY A 32 13.28 18.98 9.48
CA GLY A 32 12.17 18.69 10.35
C GLY A 32 12.46 17.43 11.15
N GLN A 33 12.21 17.54 12.46
CA GLN A 33 12.26 16.47 13.45
C GLN A 33 12.51 15.10 12.84
N ARG A 34 13.78 14.65 12.90
CA ARG A 34 14.14 13.28 12.57
C ARG A 34 13.30 12.38 13.47
N LYS A 35 12.16 11.89 12.97
CA LYS A 35 11.49 10.74 13.57
C LYS A 35 12.56 9.65 13.55
N ALA A 36 12.91 9.13 14.73
CA ALA A 36 13.57 7.83 14.77
C ALA A 36 12.61 6.90 14.02
N PHE A 37 12.99 6.51 12.80
CA PHE A 37 12.07 5.89 11.86
C PHE A 37 11.47 4.60 12.42
N ILE A 38 12.21 3.99 13.33
CA ILE A 38 11.79 2.86 14.14
C ILE A 38 12.24 3.15 15.57
N PRO A 39 11.31 3.33 16.51
CA PRO A 39 11.65 3.45 17.93
C PRO A 39 12.54 2.27 18.35
N ARG A 40 13.56 2.51 19.18
CA ARG A 40 14.38 1.43 19.76
C ARG A 40 13.53 0.41 20.54
N ASP A 41 12.33 0.82 20.92
CA ASP A 41 11.37 0.07 21.72
C ASP A 41 10.25 -0.54 20.85
N ALA A 42 10.38 -0.50 19.52
CA ALA A 42 9.45 -1.10 18.57
C ALA A 42 9.52 -2.63 18.63
N GLY A 43 9.04 -3.19 19.74
CA GLY A 43 8.71 -4.60 19.90
C GLY A 43 7.23 -4.82 19.61
N ALA A 44 6.89 -6.03 19.14
CA ALA A 44 5.50 -6.43 19.07
C ALA A 44 4.88 -6.33 20.47
N LEU A 45 3.81 -5.55 20.62
CA LEU A 45 3.01 -5.56 21.84
C LEU A 45 2.55 -6.99 22.13
N PRO A 46 2.34 -7.36 23.41
CA PRO A 46 1.80 -8.66 23.76
C PRO A 46 0.53 -8.95 22.94
N PRO A 47 0.40 -10.17 22.38
CA PRO A 47 -0.72 -10.51 21.54
C PRO A 47 -2.02 -10.34 22.33
N LYS A 48 -2.86 -9.40 21.89
CA LYS A 48 -4.25 -9.30 22.34
C LYS A 48 -5.11 -10.17 21.43
N LYS A 49 -6.21 -10.72 21.96
CA LYS A 49 -7.17 -11.47 21.14
C LYS A 49 -7.72 -10.56 20.04
N SER A 50 -7.63 -11.02 18.79
CA SER A 50 -8.30 -10.37 17.65
C SER A 50 -9.76 -10.78 17.62
N VAL A 51 -10.64 -9.86 17.21
CA VAL A 51 -12.01 -10.20 16.82
C VAL A 51 -11.97 -10.78 15.41
N VAL A 52 -12.69 -11.88 15.20
CA VAL A 52 -12.88 -12.49 13.89
C VAL A 52 -14.39 -12.54 13.66
N ALA A 53 -14.84 -11.80 12.64
CA ALA A 53 -16.22 -11.83 12.18
C ALA A 53 -16.28 -12.52 10.82
N ILE A 54 -17.32 -13.32 10.60
CA ILE A 54 -17.61 -13.95 9.31
C ILE A 54 -19.05 -13.58 8.99
N VAL A 55 -19.24 -12.87 7.88
CA VAL A 55 -20.56 -12.54 7.35
C VAL A 55 -20.69 -13.25 6.02
N ARG A 56 -21.76 -14.02 5.88
CA ARG A 56 -22.11 -14.69 4.63
C ARG A 56 -23.20 -13.91 3.93
N SER A 57 -23.34 -14.09 2.62
CA SER A 57 -24.40 -13.45 1.85
C SER A 57 -25.80 -13.83 2.33
N ASP A 58 -25.96 -14.99 2.97
CA ASP A 58 -27.22 -15.51 3.52
C ASP A 58 -27.41 -15.18 5.02
N ASP A 59 -26.62 -14.26 5.58
CA ASP A 59 -26.82 -13.78 6.96
C ASP A 59 -28.20 -13.10 7.07
N PRO A 60 -29.13 -13.60 7.92
CA PRO A 60 -30.50 -13.08 8.02
C PRO A 60 -30.58 -11.67 8.63
N GLU A 61 -29.49 -11.15 9.19
CA GLU A 61 -29.42 -9.75 9.65
C GLU A 61 -29.03 -8.77 8.53
N LEU A 62 -28.75 -9.26 7.32
CA LEU A 62 -28.57 -8.39 6.16
C LEU A 62 -29.92 -7.82 5.67
N PRO A 63 -29.92 -6.62 5.09
CA PRO A 63 -31.14 -6.01 4.54
C PRO A 63 -31.71 -6.78 3.34
N ASP A 64 -30.86 -7.46 2.57
CA ASP A 64 -31.23 -8.26 1.40
C ASP A 64 -30.33 -9.51 1.31
N PRO A 65 -30.59 -10.55 2.14
CA PRO A 65 -29.78 -11.76 2.15
C PRO A 65 -29.97 -12.57 0.86
N SER A 66 -28.88 -13.17 0.38
CA SER A 66 -28.82 -13.96 -0.85
C SER A 66 -28.12 -15.30 -0.65
N PRO A 67 -28.56 -16.37 -1.35
CA PRO A 67 -27.90 -17.67 -1.32
C PRO A 67 -26.38 -17.57 -1.58
N PRO A 68 -25.54 -18.44 -0.99
CA PRO A 68 -24.08 -18.38 -1.13
C PRO A 68 -23.53 -18.50 -2.56
N ASP A 69 -24.32 -19.04 -3.48
CA ASP A 69 -23.99 -19.23 -4.90
C ASP A 69 -24.58 -18.14 -5.81
N ALA A 70 -25.29 -17.15 -5.26
CA ALA A 70 -25.85 -16.05 -6.00
C ALA A 70 -24.78 -15.09 -6.55
N ILE A 71 -25.06 -14.49 -7.69
CA ILE A 71 -24.29 -13.33 -8.17
C ILE A 71 -24.80 -12.10 -7.42
N LEU A 72 -23.96 -11.57 -6.55
CA LEU A 72 -24.33 -10.44 -5.69
C LEU A 72 -24.27 -9.10 -6.45
N THR A 73 -25.13 -8.15 -6.08
CA THR A 73 -25.02 -6.75 -6.51
C THR A 73 -23.97 -5.98 -5.70
N TYR A 74 -23.69 -4.72 -6.06
CA TYR A 74 -22.84 -3.87 -5.22
C TYR A 74 -23.45 -3.65 -3.84
N GLU A 75 -24.74 -3.34 -3.77
CA GLU A 75 -25.46 -3.02 -2.53
C GLU A 75 -25.45 -4.20 -1.55
N GLN A 76 -25.56 -5.43 -2.07
CA GLN A 76 -25.47 -6.64 -1.26
C GLN A 76 -24.04 -6.84 -0.71
N VAL A 77 -23.01 -6.62 -1.54
CA VAL A 77 -21.61 -6.68 -1.08
C VAL A 77 -21.30 -5.58 -0.06
N ASP A 78 -21.78 -4.36 -0.30
CA ASP A 78 -21.64 -3.23 0.62
C ASP A 78 -22.28 -3.53 1.98
N ALA A 79 -23.49 -4.08 1.99
CA ALA A 79 -24.17 -4.49 3.22
C ALA A 79 -23.38 -5.58 3.98
N ILE A 80 -22.82 -6.57 3.27
CA ILE A 80 -21.98 -7.62 3.87
C ILE A 80 -20.72 -7.02 4.52
N VAL A 81 -20.03 -6.11 3.81
CA VAL A 81 -18.81 -5.46 4.30
C VAL A 81 -19.12 -4.59 5.52
N LYS A 82 -20.12 -3.71 5.44
CA LYS A 82 -20.52 -2.84 6.55
C LYS A 82 -21.01 -3.64 7.76
N ARG A 83 -21.70 -4.76 7.53
CA ARG A 83 -22.06 -5.71 8.59
C ARG A 83 -20.81 -6.30 9.26
N ALA A 84 -19.83 -6.76 8.47
CA ALA A 84 -18.59 -7.31 9.01
C ALA A 84 -17.81 -6.28 9.85
N ILE A 85 -17.75 -5.03 9.40
CA ILE A 85 -17.16 -3.91 10.15
C ILE A 85 -17.93 -3.68 11.46
N SER A 86 -19.27 -3.65 11.42
CA SER A 86 -20.10 -3.41 12.61
C SER A 86 -19.99 -4.49 13.69
N LEU A 87 -19.61 -5.71 13.31
CA LEU A 87 -19.42 -6.83 14.24
C LEU A 87 -18.11 -6.70 15.05
N ASP A 88 -17.19 -5.83 14.64
CA ASP A 88 -16.01 -5.53 15.45
C ASP A 88 -16.37 -4.60 16.62
N THR A 89 -16.53 -5.22 17.78
CA THR A 89 -16.77 -4.54 19.06
C THR A 89 -15.48 -4.27 19.85
N SER A 90 -14.32 -4.57 19.27
CA SER A 90 -13.05 -4.43 19.98
C SER A 90 -12.64 -2.96 20.17
N GLU A 91 -11.72 -2.72 21.09
CA GLU A 91 -11.04 -1.42 21.21
C GLU A 91 -10.14 -1.08 20.01
N ARG A 92 -10.06 -1.96 19.00
CA ARG A 92 -9.25 -1.78 17.80
C ARG A 92 -10.09 -1.60 16.53
N ARG A 93 -11.42 -1.50 16.66
CA ARG A 93 -12.32 -1.24 15.52
C ARG A 93 -11.95 0.06 14.80
N LEU A 94 -12.23 0.11 13.49
CA LEU A 94 -11.72 1.14 12.57
C LEU A 94 -12.05 2.58 13.04
N ASP A 95 -13.29 2.83 13.45
CA ASP A 95 -13.74 4.16 13.92
C ASP A 95 -13.10 4.64 15.22
N LYS A 96 -12.48 3.73 15.99
CA LYS A 96 -11.75 4.09 17.22
C LYS A 96 -10.26 4.35 16.98
N VAL A 97 -9.67 3.70 15.98
CA VAL A 97 -8.20 3.70 15.79
C VAL A 97 -7.73 4.61 14.67
N ILE A 98 -8.62 4.99 13.76
CA ILE A 98 -8.33 5.93 12.68
C ILE A 98 -8.69 7.34 13.18
N GLU A 99 -7.73 8.24 13.07
CA GLU A 99 -7.85 9.64 13.47
C GLU A 99 -7.89 10.57 12.24
N PRO A 100 -8.47 11.79 12.35
CA PRO A 100 -8.58 12.71 11.22
C PRO A 100 -7.26 13.10 10.54
N GLY A 101 -6.13 12.98 11.23
CA GLY A 101 -4.81 13.29 10.67
C GLY A 101 -4.20 12.16 9.83
N ASP A 102 -4.74 10.94 9.95
CA ASP A 102 -4.10 9.72 9.48
C ASP A 102 -4.02 9.64 7.96
N TRP A 103 -2.90 9.08 7.50
CA TRP A 103 -2.78 8.47 6.19
C TRP A 103 -3.05 6.96 6.29
N VAL A 104 -4.21 6.55 5.76
CA VAL A 104 -4.64 5.17 5.69
C VAL A 104 -4.25 4.58 4.33
N VAL A 105 -3.55 3.45 4.33
CA VAL A 105 -3.26 2.68 3.11
C VAL A 105 -4.15 1.44 3.07
N ILE A 106 -4.83 1.23 1.95
CA ILE A 106 -5.60 0.02 1.66
C ILE A 106 -4.77 -0.87 0.74
N LYS A 107 -4.49 -2.09 1.18
CA LYS A 107 -3.73 -3.10 0.43
C LYS A 107 -4.66 -4.19 -0.10
N PRO A 108 -5.17 -4.07 -1.35
CA PRO A 108 -5.86 -5.17 -2.02
C PRO A 108 -4.85 -6.26 -2.43
N ASN A 109 -5.32 -7.28 -3.14
CA ASN A 109 -4.50 -8.26 -3.85
C ASN A 109 -4.79 -8.11 -5.35
N ILE A 110 -3.82 -7.69 -6.17
CA ILE A 110 -3.97 -7.56 -7.64
C ILE A 110 -2.83 -8.31 -8.34
N VAL A 111 -2.96 -9.63 -8.44
CA VAL A 111 -1.89 -10.47 -9.02
C VAL A 111 -1.77 -10.25 -10.53
N THR A 112 -2.91 -10.21 -11.22
CA THR A 112 -3.02 -10.22 -12.69
C THR A 112 -4.04 -9.18 -13.14
N CYS A 113 -3.90 -8.65 -14.35
CA CYS A 113 -4.92 -7.83 -15.00
C CYS A 113 -4.96 -8.21 -16.48
N THR A 114 -6.11 -8.67 -16.96
CA THR A 114 -6.33 -9.03 -18.38
C THR A 114 -5.39 -10.14 -18.89
N PRO A 115 -5.74 -10.92 -19.92
CA PRO A 115 -4.83 -11.93 -20.46
C PRO A 115 -3.67 -11.22 -21.21
N ILE A 116 -2.61 -10.83 -20.50
CA ILE A 116 -1.41 -10.23 -21.12
C ILE A 116 -0.53 -11.33 -21.74
N ARG A 117 -0.76 -12.60 -21.39
CA ARG A 117 -0.02 -13.76 -21.91
C ARG A 117 -0.96 -14.91 -22.22
N ASP A 118 -0.62 -15.69 -23.25
CA ASP A 118 -1.19 -17.03 -23.52
C ASP A 118 -0.85 -18.06 -22.41
N ASN A 119 -0.22 -17.62 -21.31
CA ASN A 119 0.21 -18.45 -20.20
C ASN A 119 -0.79 -18.32 -19.03
N TYR A 120 -1.64 -19.34 -18.92
CA TYR A 120 -2.19 -20.05 -17.75
C TYR A 120 -2.44 -19.38 -16.37
N LEU A 121 -1.80 -18.27 -15.97
CA LEU A 121 -1.86 -17.78 -14.58
C LEU A 121 -3.00 -16.76 -14.33
N GLY A 122 -3.32 -15.94 -15.33
CA GLY A 122 -4.47 -15.03 -15.30
C GLY A 122 -5.81 -15.67 -15.66
N MET A 123 -5.77 -16.92 -16.14
CA MET A 123 -6.92 -17.67 -16.63
C MET A 123 -7.15 -18.90 -15.76
N GLY A 124 -8.41 -19.19 -15.42
CA GLY A 124 -8.77 -20.47 -14.81
C GLY A 124 -8.58 -21.63 -15.78
N ASN A 125 -8.63 -22.86 -15.26
CA ASN A 125 -8.57 -24.08 -16.08
C ASN A 125 -9.69 -24.19 -17.13
N ASN A 126 -10.74 -23.37 -16.99
CA ASN A 126 -11.86 -23.25 -17.91
C ASN A 126 -11.65 -22.19 -19.02
N GLY A 127 -10.50 -21.50 -19.05
CA GLY A 127 -10.24 -20.44 -20.01
C GLY A 127 -11.00 -19.14 -19.75
N GLU A 128 -11.51 -18.94 -18.53
CA GLU A 128 -12.08 -17.66 -18.07
C GLU A 128 -11.08 -16.89 -17.21
N ARG A 129 -11.28 -15.58 -17.02
CA ARG A 129 -10.44 -14.79 -16.11
C ARG A 129 -10.48 -15.36 -14.69
N HIS A 130 -9.33 -15.55 -14.07
CA HIS A 130 -9.26 -16.09 -12.72
C HIS A 130 -9.59 -15.03 -11.67
N LYS A 131 -10.88 -14.78 -11.43
CA LYS A 131 -11.39 -13.81 -10.43
C LYS A 131 -10.80 -13.96 -9.02
N GLY A 132 -10.42 -15.16 -8.59
CA GLY A 132 -9.73 -15.37 -7.30
C GLY A 132 -8.30 -14.80 -7.24
N GLN A 133 -7.74 -14.26 -8.32
CA GLN A 133 -6.42 -13.61 -8.31
C GLN A 133 -6.50 -12.12 -7.95
N VAL A 134 -7.70 -11.55 -7.84
CA VAL A 134 -7.93 -10.13 -7.60
C VAL A 134 -8.95 -9.92 -6.49
N THR A 135 -8.69 -9.00 -5.56
CA THR A 135 -9.67 -8.60 -4.54
C THR A 135 -10.91 -8.05 -5.22
N ASP A 136 -12.10 -8.46 -4.79
CA ASP A 136 -13.36 -7.92 -5.31
C ASP A 136 -13.39 -6.40 -5.10
N LEU A 137 -13.43 -5.64 -6.20
CA LEU A 137 -13.34 -4.18 -6.17
C LEU A 137 -14.50 -3.55 -5.40
N ARG A 138 -15.64 -4.21 -5.33
CA ARG A 138 -16.81 -3.74 -4.57
C ARG A 138 -16.53 -3.73 -3.07
N VAL A 139 -15.69 -4.65 -2.57
CA VAL A 139 -15.24 -4.66 -1.17
C VAL A 139 -14.35 -3.46 -0.89
N VAL A 140 -13.38 -3.19 -1.78
CA VAL A 140 -12.50 -2.03 -1.63
C VAL A 140 -13.30 -0.73 -1.68
N LYS A 141 -14.23 -0.63 -2.64
CA LYS A 141 -15.16 0.49 -2.78
C LYS A 141 -15.96 0.72 -1.48
N SER A 142 -16.58 -0.33 -0.92
CA SER A 142 -17.37 -0.24 0.32
C SER A 142 -16.52 0.18 1.53
N VAL A 143 -15.27 -0.29 1.63
CA VAL A 143 -14.36 0.15 2.70
C VAL A 143 -14.00 1.63 2.55
N ILE A 144 -13.70 2.10 1.34
CA ILE A 144 -13.42 3.53 1.10
C ILE A 144 -14.65 4.37 1.43
N ASP A 145 -15.83 3.97 0.95
CA ASP A 145 -17.10 4.62 1.26
C ASP A 145 -17.33 4.75 2.77
N TYR A 146 -17.11 3.67 3.53
CA TYR A 146 -17.19 3.70 4.99
C TYR A 146 -16.22 4.71 5.59
N LEU A 147 -14.95 4.70 5.18
CA LEU A 147 -13.89 5.53 5.76
C LEU A 147 -14.11 7.03 5.49
N VAL A 148 -14.51 7.40 4.27
CA VAL A 148 -14.73 8.82 3.93
C VAL A 148 -15.99 9.39 4.58
N HIS A 149 -16.95 8.53 4.96
CA HIS A 149 -18.20 8.91 5.64
C HIS A 149 -18.18 8.68 7.16
N MET A 150 -17.04 8.33 7.74
CA MET A 150 -16.88 8.32 9.19
C MET A 150 -17.17 9.71 9.77
N GLU A 151 -17.63 9.77 11.02
CA GLU A 151 -17.79 11.05 11.76
C GLU A 151 -16.47 11.85 11.81
N HIS A 152 -15.36 11.12 11.87
CA HIS A 152 -13.99 11.64 11.92
C HIS A 152 -13.14 10.94 10.84
N PRO A 153 -13.29 11.32 9.56
CA PRO A 153 -12.64 10.62 8.46
C PRO A 153 -11.13 10.92 8.41
N PRO A 154 -10.29 9.98 7.92
CA PRO A 154 -8.85 10.19 7.79
C PRO A 154 -8.51 11.30 6.79
N ARG A 155 -7.31 11.87 6.89
CA ARG A 155 -6.85 12.91 5.97
C ARG A 155 -6.64 12.38 4.54
N ARG A 156 -6.14 11.14 4.43
CA ARG A 156 -5.78 10.53 3.14
C ARG A 156 -6.01 9.03 3.16
N ILE A 157 -6.57 8.51 2.08
CA ILE A 157 -6.69 7.08 1.79
C ILE A 157 -5.89 6.80 0.51
N THR A 158 -5.05 5.77 0.53
CA THR A 158 -4.29 5.34 -0.65
C THR A 158 -4.54 3.86 -0.93
N ILE A 159 -4.97 3.52 -2.13
CA ILE A 159 -5.01 2.13 -2.59
C ILE A 159 -3.60 1.78 -3.09
N ALA A 160 -2.94 0.79 -2.47
CA ALA A 160 -1.55 0.47 -2.75
C ALA A 160 -1.33 -1.01 -3.03
N GLU A 161 -0.68 -1.34 -4.14
CA GLU A 161 -0.33 -2.71 -4.55
C GLU A 161 0.87 -2.68 -5.50
N GLY A 162 1.66 -3.75 -5.51
CA GLY A 162 2.66 -4.00 -6.54
C GLY A 162 2.25 -5.20 -7.37
N GLY A 163 1.89 -4.98 -8.64
CA GLY A 163 1.48 -6.04 -9.55
C GLY A 163 2.52 -7.16 -9.72
N ALA A 164 2.04 -8.40 -9.79
CA ALA A 164 2.91 -9.53 -10.12
C ALA A 164 3.06 -9.71 -11.63
N GLU A 165 1.95 -9.68 -12.38
CA GLU A 165 1.92 -10.06 -13.79
C GLU A 165 1.69 -8.90 -14.75
N TRP A 166 1.61 -7.68 -14.22
CA TRP A 166 1.33 -6.48 -14.98
C TRP A 166 2.28 -5.35 -14.59
N ARG A 167 2.45 -4.41 -15.51
CA ARG A 167 3.21 -3.18 -15.30
C ARG A 167 2.29 -1.99 -15.47
N ASN A 168 2.64 -0.86 -14.86
CA ASN A 168 1.96 0.39 -15.13
C ASN A 168 1.99 0.70 -16.65
N LEU A 169 0.92 1.27 -17.19
CA LEU A 169 0.83 1.65 -18.61
C LEU A 169 1.96 2.57 -19.09
N SER A 170 2.57 3.37 -18.21
CA SER A 170 3.70 4.25 -18.53
C SER A 170 5.06 3.55 -18.50
N ASP A 171 5.16 2.28 -18.11
CA ASP A 171 6.43 1.54 -18.09
C ASP A 171 6.85 1.17 -19.52
N PRO A 172 8.03 1.64 -20.00
CA PRO A 172 8.49 1.36 -21.36
C PRO A 172 8.81 -0.13 -21.60
N ARG A 173 8.90 -0.96 -20.55
CA ARG A 173 9.13 -2.41 -20.64
C ARG A 173 7.84 -3.23 -20.56
N ARG A 174 6.68 -2.58 -20.58
CA ARG A 174 5.37 -3.23 -20.66
C ARG A 174 5.23 -4.05 -21.95
N ASP A 175 4.51 -5.17 -21.87
CA ASP A 175 4.09 -5.90 -23.09
C ASP A 175 3.28 -4.94 -23.96
N PRO A 176 3.65 -4.69 -25.23
CA PRO A 176 2.94 -3.76 -26.10
C PRO A 176 1.44 -4.07 -26.25
N ARG A 177 1.02 -5.33 -26.05
CA ARG A 177 -0.38 -5.77 -26.11
C ARG A 177 -1.19 -5.42 -24.87
N GLN A 178 -0.54 -5.06 -23.76
CA GLN A 178 -1.24 -4.70 -22.53
C GLN A 178 -1.90 -3.32 -22.68
N THR A 179 -3.19 -3.26 -22.97
CA THR A 179 -3.89 -1.97 -23.15
C THR A 179 -4.40 -1.37 -21.84
N GLU A 180 -4.38 -2.15 -20.77
CA GLU A 180 -4.84 -1.79 -19.42
C GLU A 180 -3.90 -2.38 -18.37
N ASP A 181 -3.77 -1.75 -17.21
CA ASP A 181 -3.02 -2.29 -16.07
C ASP A 181 -3.94 -2.63 -14.89
N GLY A 182 -3.36 -3.06 -13.77
CA GLY A 182 -4.13 -3.46 -12.59
C GLY A 182 -4.99 -2.34 -11.99
N TRP A 183 -4.70 -1.09 -12.34
CA TRP A 183 -5.44 0.09 -11.89
C TRP A 183 -6.56 0.46 -12.85
N THR A 184 -6.30 0.40 -14.16
CA THR A 184 -7.24 0.86 -15.20
C THR A 184 -8.18 -0.23 -15.71
N VAL A 185 -7.87 -1.51 -15.45
CA VAL A 185 -8.70 -2.62 -15.91
C VAL A 185 -10.10 -2.55 -15.30
N HIS A 186 -11.11 -2.73 -16.14
CA HIS A 186 -12.49 -2.87 -15.69
C HIS A 186 -12.81 -4.35 -15.50
N TRP A 187 -13.43 -4.68 -14.37
CA TRP A 187 -13.79 -6.06 -14.00
C TRP A 187 -15.30 -6.26 -14.07
N PRO A 188 -15.84 -6.86 -15.14
CA PRO A 188 -17.28 -7.12 -15.27
C PRO A 188 -17.86 -7.88 -14.08
N GLU A 189 -17.11 -8.82 -13.52
CA GLU A 189 -17.51 -9.66 -12.38
C GLU A 189 -17.65 -8.86 -11.08
N PHE A 190 -17.04 -7.68 -11.01
CA PHE A 190 -17.08 -6.78 -9.85
C PHE A 190 -17.87 -5.51 -10.15
N GLY A 191 -18.92 -5.62 -10.97
CA GLY A 191 -19.79 -4.49 -11.33
C GLY A 191 -19.17 -3.55 -12.37
N ASN A 192 -18.25 -4.06 -13.20
CA ASN A 192 -17.52 -3.30 -14.21
C ASN A 192 -16.72 -2.12 -13.61
N LEU A 193 -16.22 -2.27 -12.38
CA LEU A 193 -15.39 -1.28 -11.71
C LEU A 193 -13.92 -1.39 -12.14
N SER A 194 -13.21 -0.28 -12.12
CA SER A 194 -11.74 -0.20 -12.03
C SER A 194 -11.31 0.55 -10.76
N TYR A 195 -10.03 0.46 -10.37
CA TYR A 195 -9.55 1.20 -9.21
C TYR A 195 -9.47 2.70 -9.46
N VAL A 196 -9.20 3.12 -10.72
CA VAL A 196 -9.23 4.53 -11.09
C VAL A 196 -10.64 5.11 -10.97
N ASP A 197 -11.68 4.38 -11.37
CA ASP A 197 -13.07 4.84 -11.18
C ASP A 197 -13.42 5.02 -9.70
N ILE A 198 -12.96 4.11 -8.84
CA ILE A 198 -13.16 4.22 -7.38
C ILE A 198 -12.45 5.46 -6.83
N VAL A 199 -11.24 5.77 -7.28
CA VAL A 199 -10.54 7.01 -6.87
C VAL A 199 -11.32 8.23 -7.35
N ASP A 200 -11.74 8.27 -8.62
CA ASP A 200 -12.48 9.38 -9.19
C ASP A 200 -13.83 9.62 -8.50
N GLU A 201 -14.47 8.56 -7.98
CA GLU A 201 -15.71 8.64 -7.21
C GLU A 201 -15.52 9.25 -5.81
N PHE A 202 -14.39 8.99 -5.14
CA PHE A 202 -14.22 9.32 -3.72
C PHE A 202 -13.18 10.41 -3.42
N ASP A 203 -12.29 10.78 -4.34
CA ASP A 203 -11.29 11.81 -4.08
C ASP A 203 -11.96 13.17 -3.76
N GLY A 204 -11.61 13.73 -2.61
CA GLY A 204 -12.16 14.99 -2.10
C GLY A 204 -13.49 14.85 -1.34
N VAL A 205 -14.13 13.67 -1.30
CA VAL A 205 -15.35 13.46 -0.51
C VAL A 205 -15.05 13.71 0.96
N ASN A 206 -15.85 14.58 1.60
CA ASN A 206 -15.66 15.04 2.97
C ASN A 206 -14.24 15.57 3.28
N GLY A 207 -13.55 16.09 2.26
CA GLY A 207 -12.18 16.63 2.38
C GLY A 207 -11.08 15.56 2.46
N VAL A 208 -11.42 14.29 2.25
CA VAL A 208 -10.46 13.17 2.25
C VAL A 208 -9.78 13.08 0.89
N LYS A 209 -8.45 13.05 0.87
CA LYS A 209 -7.73 12.72 -0.37
C LYS A 209 -7.77 11.22 -0.63
N VAL A 210 -8.14 10.79 -1.83
CA VAL A 210 -8.08 9.38 -2.25
C VAL A 210 -7.14 9.27 -3.45
N ASP A 211 -6.16 8.35 -3.38
CA ASP A 211 -5.24 8.12 -4.50
C ASP A 211 -4.76 6.67 -4.61
N ILE A 212 -4.00 6.38 -5.67
CA ILE A 212 -3.36 5.09 -5.92
C ILE A 212 -1.85 5.24 -5.82
N VAL A 213 -1.19 4.21 -5.27
CA VAL A 213 0.26 4.05 -5.35
C VAL A 213 0.60 2.66 -5.88
N ASP A 214 1.37 2.62 -6.96
CA ASP A 214 1.97 1.38 -7.46
C ASP A 214 3.29 1.09 -6.73
N LEU A 215 3.27 0.07 -5.88
CA LEU A 215 4.40 -0.31 -5.03
C LEU A 215 5.58 -0.88 -5.82
N ASN A 216 5.42 -1.19 -7.10
CA ASN A 216 6.55 -1.54 -7.98
C ASN A 216 7.37 -0.30 -8.39
N TYR A 217 6.77 0.89 -8.33
CA TYR A 217 7.36 2.16 -8.75
C TYR A 217 7.46 3.17 -7.60
N ASP A 218 6.96 2.82 -6.42
CA ASP A 218 7.07 3.63 -5.21
C ASP A 218 8.53 3.81 -4.77
N ASP A 219 8.77 4.92 -4.08
CA ASP A 219 10.06 5.25 -3.51
C ASP A 219 10.39 4.34 -2.31
N TRP A 220 11.60 4.52 -1.78
CA TRP A 220 12.03 3.90 -0.54
C TRP A 220 12.75 4.87 0.36
N VAL A 221 12.78 4.51 1.64
CA VAL A 221 13.48 5.24 2.69
C VAL A 221 14.84 4.58 2.88
N ASP A 222 15.92 5.34 2.80
CA ASP A 222 17.26 4.83 3.10
C ASP A 222 17.56 4.87 4.61
N ALA A 223 18.69 4.29 5.02
CA ALA A 223 19.11 4.25 6.43
C ALA A 223 19.29 5.63 7.09
N ASN A 224 19.40 6.71 6.30
CA ASN A 224 19.51 8.08 6.80
C ASN A 224 18.14 8.79 6.88
N GLY A 225 17.04 8.09 6.56
CA GLY A 225 15.70 8.66 6.47
C GLY A 225 15.51 9.52 5.22
N VAL A 226 16.37 9.39 4.21
CA VAL A 226 16.26 10.14 2.97
C VAL A 226 15.40 9.35 1.99
N ILE A 227 14.33 9.99 1.52
CA ILE A 227 13.47 9.48 0.45
C ILE A 227 14.17 9.74 -0.88
N ARG A 228 15.06 8.84 -1.30
CA ARG A 228 15.71 8.89 -2.62
C ARG A 228 16.05 7.50 -3.08
N GLY A 229 15.73 7.20 -4.33
CA GLY A 229 16.07 5.94 -5.00
C GLY A 229 17.56 5.63 -5.21
N ASN A 230 18.48 6.23 -4.44
CA ASN A 230 19.93 6.13 -4.61
C ASN A 230 20.70 5.72 -3.33
N GLY A 231 20.02 5.32 -2.25
CA GLY A 231 20.64 4.74 -1.04
C GLY A 231 20.16 3.30 -0.79
N PRO A 232 20.87 2.49 0.03
CA PRO A 232 20.35 1.19 0.44
C PRO A 232 19.09 1.40 1.29
N PRO A 233 17.99 0.69 0.99
CA PRO A 233 16.75 0.82 1.74
C PRO A 233 16.93 0.44 3.20
N ILE A 234 16.14 1.04 4.08
CA ILE A 234 16.08 0.64 5.49
C ILE A 234 15.35 -0.70 5.60
N PRO A 235 15.94 -1.71 6.25
CA PRO A 235 15.24 -2.95 6.50
C PRO A 235 14.18 -2.77 7.59
N VAL A 236 13.06 -3.46 7.45
CA VAL A 236 12.13 -3.69 8.54
C VAL A 236 12.84 -4.58 9.58
N PRO A 237 12.90 -4.15 10.86
CA PRO A 237 13.57 -4.89 11.91
C PRO A 237 12.90 -6.25 12.12
N ASP A 238 13.73 -7.28 12.12
CA ASP A 238 13.35 -8.63 12.51
C ASP A 238 14.25 -9.10 13.67
N PRO A 239 14.10 -8.52 14.87
CA PRO A 239 14.97 -8.81 16.01
C PRO A 239 14.89 -10.27 16.47
N ASN A 240 13.84 -10.98 16.06
CA ASN A 240 13.60 -12.36 16.42
C ASN A 240 14.05 -13.35 15.32
N HIS A 241 14.62 -12.85 14.22
CA HIS A 241 14.95 -13.65 13.02
C HIS A 241 13.78 -14.55 12.60
N THR A 242 12.55 -14.07 12.78
CA THR A 242 11.33 -14.82 12.48
C THR A 242 11.20 -15.08 10.99
N GLY A 243 11.85 -14.24 10.18
CA GLY A 243 12.02 -14.47 8.77
C GLY A 243 10.73 -14.25 7.98
N ILE A 244 10.89 -13.75 6.77
CA ILE A 244 9.87 -13.86 5.71
C ILE A 244 10.34 -14.87 4.65
N THR A 245 10.82 -16.03 5.12
CA THR A 245 11.35 -17.11 4.28
C THR A 245 12.37 -16.58 3.26
N TRP A 246 12.22 -16.86 1.97
CA TRP A 246 13.15 -16.50 0.89
C TRP A 246 13.33 -15.00 0.64
N LEU A 247 12.45 -14.17 1.21
CA LEU A 247 12.51 -12.72 1.11
C LEU A 247 13.35 -12.09 2.24
N GLN A 248 13.76 -12.91 3.22
CA GLN A 248 14.60 -12.48 4.32
C GLN A 248 16.01 -12.13 3.82
N ARG A 249 16.59 -11.06 4.36
CA ARG A 249 18.00 -10.69 4.18
C ARG A 249 18.71 -10.68 5.55
N PRO A 250 20.05 -10.72 5.58
CA PRO A 250 20.81 -10.67 6.83
C PRO A 250 20.41 -9.50 7.74
N GLU A 251 20.05 -8.38 7.13
CA GLU A 251 19.68 -7.12 7.77
C GLU A 251 18.17 -6.94 8.01
N GLY A 252 17.31 -7.81 7.45
CA GLY A 252 15.85 -7.72 7.55
C GLY A 252 15.15 -7.87 6.20
N TYR A 253 14.04 -7.18 5.99
CA TYR A 253 13.32 -7.17 4.71
C TYR A 253 12.87 -5.77 4.29
N TYR A 254 12.60 -5.56 3.01
CA TYR A 254 12.39 -4.23 2.43
C TYR A 254 10.98 -4.07 1.89
N VAL A 255 10.27 -3.06 2.39
CA VAL A 255 8.96 -2.65 1.87
C VAL A 255 9.03 -1.23 1.31
N SER A 256 8.09 -0.88 0.44
CA SER A 256 8.08 0.46 -0.18
C SER A 256 7.78 1.55 0.85
N LYS A 257 8.18 2.79 0.54
CA LYS A 257 7.99 3.97 1.39
C LYS A 257 6.56 4.10 1.90
N THR A 258 5.58 3.91 1.02
CA THR A 258 4.15 4.02 1.38
C THR A 258 3.77 3.14 2.56
N LEU A 259 4.35 1.95 2.65
CA LEU A 259 4.05 1.01 3.74
C LEU A 259 4.83 1.32 5.02
N LEU A 260 5.96 2.01 4.90
CA LEU A 260 6.74 2.43 6.05
C LEU A 260 6.19 3.72 6.69
N GLU A 261 5.62 4.61 5.89
CA GLU A 261 5.19 5.94 6.32
C GLU A 261 3.69 6.07 6.62
N CYS A 262 2.86 5.12 6.17
CA CYS A 262 1.43 5.19 6.48
C CYS A 262 1.18 5.06 7.98
N ASP A 263 0.16 5.77 8.47
CA ASP A 263 -0.23 5.70 9.88
C ASP A 263 -1.03 4.42 10.16
N LYS A 264 -1.84 3.98 9.18
CA LYS A 264 -2.68 2.78 9.27
C LYS A 264 -2.63 1.99 7.95
N LEU A 265 -2.59 0.68 8.06
CA LEU A 265 -2.68 -0.25 6.94
C LEU A 265 -3.92 -1.15 7.09
N ILE A 266 -4.84 -1.05 6.14
CA ILE A 266 -5.99 -1.95 6.02
C ILE A 266 -5.69 -2.95 4.90
N ASN A 267 -5.59 -4.23 5.25
CA ASN A 267 -5.25 -5.29 4.31
C ASN A 267 -6.52 -6.05 3.88
N ILE A 268 -6.80 -6.09 2.58
CA ILE A 268 -8.01 -6.71 2.00
C ILE A 268 -7.59 -7.83 1.04
N PRO A 269 -7.17 -9.00 1.57
CA PRO A 269 -6.73 -10.12 0.76
C PRO A 269 -7.91 -10.87 0.13
N VAL A 270 -7.65 -11.59 -0.96
CA VAL A 270 -8.55 -12.68 -1.39
C VAL A 270 -8.26 -13.92 -0.56
N MET A 271 -9.30 -14.60 -0.08
CA MET A 271 -9.17 -15.94 0.48
C MET A 271 -9.26 -16.98 -0.64
N LYS A 272 -8.16 -17.71 -0.90
CA LYS A 272 -8.15 -18.83 -1.86
C LYS A 272 -7.13 -19.89 -1.45
N THR A 273 -7.25 -21.09 -2.00
CA THR A 273 -6.21 -22.12 -1.90
C THR A 273 -4.98 -21.72 -2.72
N HIS A 274 -3.80 -22.02 -2.20
CA HIS A 274 -2.52 -21.74 -2.86
C HIS A 274 -1.56 -22.90 -2.60
N ASP A 275 -0.83 -23.32 -3.62
CA ASP A 275 0.09 -24.46 -3.59
C ASP A 275 1.23 -24.34 -2.57
N ILE A 276 1.77 -23.13 -2.33
CA ILE A 276 2.90 -22.91 -1.42
C ILE A 276 2.47 -22.64 0.04
N PRO A 277 1.73 -21.56 0.37
CA PRO A 277 1.31 -21.30 1.75
C PRO A 277 0.02 -22.04 2.16
N GLY A 278 -0.54 -22.91 1.32
CA GLY A 278 -1.82 -23.59 1.52
C GLY A 278 -3.03 -22.70 1.24
N VAL A 279 -3.07 -21.51 1.83
CA VAL A 279 -4.12 -20.50 1.62
C VAL A 279 -3.55 -19.08 1.49
N THR A 280 -4.23 -18.22 0.77
CA THR A 280 -3.97 -16.78 0.81
C THR A 280 -4.83 -16.10 1.87
N LEU A 281 -4.19 -15.32 2.72
CA LEU A 281 -4.80 -14.52 3.78
C LEU A 281 -3.94 -13.27 3.99
N ILE A 282 -4.10 -12.61 5.14
CA ILE A 282 -3.44 -11.35 5.48
C ILE A 282 -1.91 -11.39 5.26
N PHE A 283 -1.21 -12.40 5.76
CA PHE A 283 0.25 -12.50 5.66
C PHE A 283 0.75 -12.72 4.24
N LYS A 284 0.04 -13.54 3.44
CA LYS A 284 0.42 -13.71 2.04
C LYS A 284 0.32 -12.39 1.28
N ASN A 285 -0.68 -11.56 1.59
CA ASN A 285 -0.89 -10.33 0.83
C ASN A 285 0.21 -9.28 1.03
N TYR A 286 1.01 -9.39 2.10
CA TYR A 286 2.23 -8.61 2.28
C TYR A 286 3.31 -8.94 1.24
N VAL A 287 3.21 -10.05 0.48
CA VAL A 287 4.14 -10.29 -0.63
C VAL A 287 4.08 -9.16 -1.68
N GLY A 288 2.90 -8.58 -1.89
CA GLY A 288 2.73 -7.42 -2.77
C GLY A 288 3.40 -6.14 -2.26
N THR A 289 3.80 -6.06 -0.99
CA THR A 289 4.43 -4.87 -0.42
C THR A 289 5.94 -4.81 -0.57
N PHE A 290 6.58 -5.89 -1.00
CA PHE A 290 8.03 -5.96 -1.07
C PHE A 290 8.61 -5.07 -2.16
N MET A 291 9.67 -4.36 -1.80
CA MET A 291 10.26 -3.38 -2.67
C MET A 291 11.27 -4.04 -3.64
N GLN A 292 10.84 -4.42 -4.85
CA GLN A 292 11.65 -5.23 -5.76
C GLN A 292 13.04 -4.66 -6.06
N ARG A 293 13.14 -3.33 -6.28
CA ARG A 293 14.42 -2.70 -6.59
C ARG A 293 15.43 -2.81 -5.45
N ALA A 294 14.97 -2.88 -4.19
CA ALA A 294 15.82 -3.19 -3.03
C ALA A 294 16.50 -4.56 -3.13
N TYR A 295 15.82 -5.51 -3.78
CA TYR A 295 16.23 -6.89 -3.90
C TYR A 295 17.08 -7.16 -5.14
N GLY A 296 17.62 -6.11 -5.78
CA GLY A 296 18.51 -6.22 -6.94
C GLY A 296 17.80 -6.57 -8.25
N GLN A 297 16.47 -6.60 -8.24
CA GLN A 297 15.65 -6.85 -9.42
C GLN A 297 15.50 -5.53 -10.21
N THR A 298 15.98 -5.52 -11.46
CA THR A 298 15.83 -4.36 -12.35
C THR A 298 14.48 -4.34 -13.08
N ASP A 299 13.70 -5.40 -12.95
CA ASP A 299 12.39 -5.59 -13.55
C ASP A 299 11.31 -5.37 -12.47
N ASN A 300 10.30 -4.55 -12.81
CA ASN A 300 9.23 -4.06 -11.93
C ASN A 300 8.03 -5.05 -11.90
N SER A 301 8.27 -6.36 -11.70
CA SER A 301 7.25 -7.42 -11.61
C SER A 301 7.46 -8.33 -10.38
N LYS A 302 6.42 -8.51 -9.54
CA LYS A 302 6.55 -9.31 -8.29
C LYS A 302 6.70 -10.79 -8.58
N MET A 303 6.38 -11.23 -9.79
CA MET A 303 6.63 -12.60 -10.26
C MET A 303 8.09 -13.01 -10.07
N LEU A 304 9.03 -12.08 -10.16
CA LEU A 304 10.45 -12.40 -10.00
C LEU A 304 10.86 -12.66 -8.56
N LEU A 305 10.11 -12.15 -7.58
CA LEU A 305 10.30 -12.52 -6.18
C LEU A 305 9.88 -13.98 -5.92
N HIS A 306 8.98 -14.53 -6.73
CA HIS A 306 8.60 -15.95 -6.63
C HIS A 306 9.71 -16.90 -7.11
N LYS A 307 10.73 -16.43 -7.83
CA LYS A 307 11.89 -17.27 -8.20
C LYS A 307 12.74 -17.69 -7.00
N TYR A 308 12.55 -17.02 -5.87
CA TYR A 308 13.22 -17.37 -4.62
C TYR A 308 12.37 -18.31 -3.76
N ALA A 309 11.10 -18.55 -4.12
CA ALA A 309 10.16 -19.42 -3.42
C ALA A 309 10.31 -20.90 -3.82
#